data_AF-A0AAT9FJL7-F1
#
_entry.id   AF-A0AAT9FJL7-F1
#
_cell.length_a   1.000
_cell.length_b   1.000
_cell.length_c   1.000
_cell.angle_alpha   90.00
_cell.angle_beta   90.00
_cell.angle_gamma   90.00
#
_symmetry.space_group_name_H-M   'P 1'
#
loop_
_entity.id
_entity.type
_entity.pdbx_description
1 polymer ?
#
loop_
_entity_poly.entity_id
_entity_poly.type
_entity_poly.pdbx_seq_one_letter_code
_entity_poly.pdbx_strand_id
1 'polypeptide(L)'
;MKTHWTISALASGCLLISCEKKDSASTESSSDASDKSSPSLAANKHASPAAEDPSSSVANEEITEVFLEAHKDWPSQSSSATVLEEIEVMKGAVMASVGQPDKVVDFLTSAPNSPRRLSTLRTVFAQWVKSDPAAAKEKADLLTDSKVRSVARMAVVSNTPATSDSELTAWIHSWPEDAPEQKMALDILERRANPNAPHVCGPECDQHAAAGK
;
A
#
# COMPACT_ATOMS: atom_id res chain seq x y z
N MET A 1 -18.24 -29.87 -23.62
CA MET A 1 -17.00 -30.69 -23.59
C MET A 1 -16.19 -30.21 -22.41
N LYS A 2 -16.01 -31.03 -21.37
CA LYS A 2 -15.32 -30.66 -20.12
C LYS A 2 -13.93 -31.27 -20.16
N THR A 3 -12.89 -30.44 -20.28
CA THR A 3 -11.49 -30.88 -20.23
C THR A 3 -11.05 -30.93 -18.77
N HIS A 4 -10.81 -32.14 -18.26
CA HIS A 4 -10.22 -32.38 -16.95
C HIS A 4 -8.71 -32.15 -17.05
N TRP A 5 -8.17 -31.21 -16.26
CA TRP A 5 -6.74 -31.07 -16.05
C TRP A 5 -6.32 -31.88 -14.81
N THR A 6 -5.42 -32.85 -15.02
CA THR A 6 -4.76 -33.62 -13.96
C THR A 6 -3.50 -32.88 -13.51
N ILE A 7 -3.46 -32.46 -12.26
CA ILE A 7 -2.26 -31.88 -11.63
C ILE A 7 -1.43 -33.03 -11.05
N SER A 8 -0.25 -33.27 -11.63
CA SER A 8 0.78 -34.15 -11.05
C SER A 8 1.47 -33.45 -9.89
N ALA A 9 1.43 -34.07 -8.72
CA ALA A 9 2.19 -33.68 -7.54
C ALA A 9 3.67 -34.09 -7.71
N LEU A 10 4.58 -33.12 -7.61
CA LEU A 10 6.01 -33.37 -7.41
C LEU A 10 6.39 -32.98 -5.99
N ALA A 11 6.70 -34.01 -5.20
CA ALA A 11 7.36 -33.90 -3.92
C ALA A 11 8.79 -33.40 -4.12
N SER A 12 9.13 -32.29 -3.47
CA SER A 12 10.53 -31.84 -3.36
C SER A 12 10.83 -31.62 -1.88
N GLY A 13 11.56 -32.57 -1.31
CA GLY A 13 12.12 -32.47 0.03
C GLY A 13 13.24 -31.46 0.07
N CYS A 14 13.29 -30.67 1.14
CA CYS A 14 14.45 -29.86 1.47
C CYS A 14 14.91 -30.16 2.89
N LEU A 15 16.23 -30.35 2.97
CA LEU A 15 17.04 -30.77 4.10
C LEU A 15 17.02 -29.77 5.26
N LEU A 16 17.10 -30.36 6.46
CA LEU A 16 17.43 -29.71 7.72
C LEU A 16 18.86 -29.17 7.67
N ILE A 17 19.04 -27.87 7.94
CA ILE A 17 20.34 -27.29 8.28
C ILE A 17 20.23 -26.70 9.68
N SER A 18 20.90 -27.36 10.62
CA SER A 18 21.26 -26.84 11.93
C SER A 18 22.11 -25.59 11.78
N CYS A 19 21.82 -24.56 12.58
CA CYS A 19 22.80 -23.54 12.94
C CYS A 19 22.80 -23.34 14.46
N GLU A 20 23.98 -23.62 15.00
CA GLU A 20 24.48 -23.50 16.36
C GLU A 20 24.92 -22.05 16.66
N LYS A 21 25.35 -21.79 17.91
CA LYS A 21 25.96 -20.55 18.49
C LYS A 21 24.96 -19.51 19.04
N LYS A 22 25.18 -18.85 20.19
CA LYS A 22 26.32 -18.77 21.12
C LYS A 22 25.83 -18.06 22.39
N ASP A 23 26.11 -18.61 23.57
CA ASP A 23 25.93 -17.91 24.84
C ASP A 23 26.98 -16.80 24.99
N SER A 24 26.56 -15.62 25.47
CA SER A 24 27.44 -14.59 26.02
C SER A 24 26.64 -13.76 27.02
N ALA A 25 27.00 -13.91 28.29
CA ALA A 25 26.52 -13.11 29.42
C ALA A 25 27.30 -11.79 29.54
N SER A 26 26.79 -10.93 30.43
CA SER A 26 27.39 -9.70 31.01
C SER A 26 27.26 -8.44 30.12
N THR A 27 26.91 -7.25 30.62
CA THR A 27 27.01 -6.67 31.96
C THR A 27 26.19 -5.37 32.01
N GLU A 28 25.58 -5.08 33.16
CA GLU A 28 25.09 -3.75 33.54
C GLU A 28 26.25 -2.74 33.64
N SER A 29 26.01 -1.48 33.27
CA SER A 29 26.50 -0.31 34.01
C SER A 29 25.80 0.96 33.54
N SER A 30 25.14 1.60 34.49
CA SER A 30 24.62 2.96 34.44
C SER A 30 25.74 4.01 34.51
N SER A 31 25.59 5.16 33.85
CA SER A 31 25.71 6.49 34.49
C SER A 31 25.50 7.64 33.50
N ASP A 32 24.75 8.61 34.00
CA ASP A 32 24.50 9.97 33.52
C ASP A 32 25.75 10.76 33.09
N ALA A 33 25.58 11.58 32.05
CA ALA A 33 26.17 12.91 31.99
C ALA A 33 25.37 13.80 31.03
N SER A 34 24.70 14.79 31.61
CA SER A 34 24.25 16.00 30.90
C SER A 34 25.47 16.87 30.60
N ASP A 35 25.66 17.32 29.36
CA ASP A 35 26.13 18.69 29.13
C ASP A 35 25.79 19.23 27.75
N LYS A 36 25.57 20.54 27.73
CA LYS A 36 25.10 21.40 26.65
C LYS A 36 26.21 21.66 25.63
N SER A 37 25.85 21.77 24.35
CA SER A 37 26.17 22.92 23.46
C SER A 37 25.91 22.57 21.98
N SER A 38 24.99 23.32 21.36
CA SER A 38 25.08 23.72 19.94
C SER A 38 25.93 25.02 19.88
N PRO A 39 26.55 25.45 18.76
CA PRO A 39 26.02 25.35 17.39
C PRO A 39 27.06 25.13 16.25
N SER A 40 26.57 24.80 15.05
CA SER A 40 26.83 25.55 13.80
C SER A 40 26.62 24.67 12.56
N LEU A 41 25.80 25.23 11.66
CA LEU A 41 25.74 25.03 10.22
C LEU A 41 26.98 24.41 9.56
N ALA A 42 26.78 23.27 8.90
CA ALA A 42 27.44 22.93 7.65
C ALA A 42 26.44 22.23 6.73
N ALA A 43 26.27 22.81 5.55
CA ALA A 43 25.39 22.35 4.49
C ALA A 43 25.73 20.92 4.07
N ASN A 44 24.81 19.97 4.31
CA ASN A 44 24.91 18.64 3.73
C ASN A 44 24.18 18.64 2.39
N LYS A 45 24.83 19.22 1.37
CA LYS A 45 24.42 19.16 -0.02
C LYS A 45 25.10 17.94 -0.65
N HIS A 46 24.60 16.75 -0.33
CA HIS A 46 24.87 15.52 -1.08
C HIS A 46 23.65 14.61 -0.98
N ALA A 47 22.64 14.93 -1.78
CA ALA A 47 21.76 13.90 -2.31
C ALA A 47 22.59 13.09 -3.30
N SER A 48 23.18 11.98 -2.85
CA SER A 48 23.63 10.94 -3.77
C SER A 48 22.40 10.39 -4.48
N PRO A 49 22.37 10.34 -5.83
CA PRO A 49 21.44 9.47 -6.51
C PRO A 49 21.83 8.04 -6.14
N ALA A 50 20.95 7.34 -5.43
CA ALA A 50 21.06 5.89 -5.33
C ALA A 50 21.01 5.38 -6.78
N ALA A 51 22.14 4.84 -7.26
CA ALA A 51 22.16 4.09 -8.49
C ALA A 51 21.25 2.88 -8.25
N GLU A 52 20.00 2.98 -8.70
CA GLU A 52 19.11 1.84 -8.74
C GLU A 52 19.80 0.78 -9.61
N ASP A 53 20.10 -0.36 -9.01
CA ASP A 53 20.74 -1.47 -9.69
C ASP A 53 19.78 -1.91 -10.81
N PRO A 54 20.13 -1.74 -12.10
CA PRO A 54 19.21 -1.99 -13.22
C PRO A 54 18.72 -3.45 -13.23
N SER A 55 19.45 -4.35 -12.59
CA SER A 55 19.10 -5.77 -12.39
C SER A 55 17.77 -5.95 -11.64
N SER A 56 17.44 -5.08 -10.68
CA SER A 56 16.23 -5.20 -9.86
C SER A 56 14.95 -4.84 -10.61
N SER A 57 15.01 -3.87 -11.53
CA SER A 57 13.86 -3.44 -12.33
C SER A 57 13.39 -4.53 -13.31
N VAL A 58 14.34 -5.17 -13.99
CA VAL A 58 14.08 -6.24 -14.97
C VAL A 58 13.44 -7.45 -14.28
N ALA A 59 13.92 -7.81 -13.08
CA ALA A 59 13.33 -8.92 -12.32
C ALA A 59 11.88 -8.64 -11.89
N ASN A 60 11.56 -7.41 -11.50
CA ASN A 60 10.20 -7.04 -11.10
C ASN A 60 9.23 -6.99 -12.30
N GLU A 61 9.72 -6.57 -13.47
CA GLU A 61 8.95 -6.59 -14.71
C GLU A 61 8.59 -8.03 -15.10
N GLU A 62 9.57 -8.95 -15.05
CA GLU A 62 9.38 -10.38 -15.34
C GLU A 62 8.35 -11.02 -14.41
N ILE A 63 8.42 -10.76 -13.09
CA ILE A 63 7.42 -11.26 -12.12
C ILE A 63 6.01 -10.79 -12.49
N THR A 64 5.89 -9.53 -12.92
CA THR A 64 4.59 -8.95 -13.27
C THR A 64 4.02 -9.64 -14.51
N GLU A 65 4.81 -9.79 -15.57
CA GLU A 65 4.37 -10.45 -16.80
C GLU A 65 4.01 -11.92 -16.55
N VAL A 66 4.81 -12.65 -15.77
CA VAL A 66 4.52 -14.03 -15.39
C VAL A 66 3.18 -14.12 -14.64
N PHE A 67 2.92 -13.22 -13.70
CA PHE A 67 1.64 -13.17 -12.99
C PHE A 67 0.47 -12.88 -13.93
N LEU A 68 0.59 -11.84 -14.78
CA LEU A 68 -0.48 -11.43 -15.69
C LEU A 68 -0.81 -12.52 -16.70
N GLU A 69 0.19 -13.19 -17.26
CA GLU A 69 0.00 -14.29 -18.20
C GLU A 69 -0.65 -15.50 -17.50
N ALA A 70 -0.20 -15.85 -16.28
CA ALA A 70 -0.77 -16.96 -15.52
C ALA A 70 -2.24 -16.75 -15.14
N HIS A 71 -2.68 -15.50 -15.00
CA HIS A 71 -4.03 -15.15 -14.55
C HIS A 71 -4.88 -14.39 -15.57
N LYS A 72 -4.48 -14.33 -16.85
CA LYS A 72 -5.21 -13.60 -17.89
C LYS A 72 -6.69 -13.98 -18.04
N ASP A 73 -7.04 -15.23 -17.72
CA ASP A 73 -8.42 -15.75 -17.81
C ASP A 73 -9.23 -15.50 -16.53
N TRP A 74 -8.61 -14.98 -15.46
CA TRP A 74 -9.24 -14.76 -14.15
C TRP A 74 -10.54 -13.94 -14.21
N PRO A 75 -10.67 -12.86 -15.02
CA PRO A 75 -11.93 -12.12 -15.10
C PRO A 75 -13.13 -13.01 -15.42
N SER A 76 -12.95 -14.02 -16.27
CA SER A 76 -14.00 -14.98 -16.63
C SER A 76 -14.19 -16.10 -15.60
N GLN A 77 -13.12 -16.53 -14.92
CA GLN A 77 -13.14 -17.65 -13.98
C GLN A 77 -13.60 -17.26 -12.57
N SER A 78 -13.35 -16.01 -12.18
CA SER A 78 -13.59 -15.49 -10.83
C SER A 78 -15.02 -15.64 -10.32
N SER A 79 -16.03 -15.66 -11.21
CA SER A 79 -17.43 -15.89 -10.81
C SER A 79 -17.70 -17.29 -10.26
N SER A 80 -16.86 -18.27 -10.60
CA SER A 80 -16.94 -19.65 -10.11
C SER A 80 -15.78 -20.03 -9.18
N ALA A 81 -14.84 -19.12 -8.95
CA ALA A 81 -13.67 -19.38 -8.14
C ALA A 81 -14.04 -19.53 -6.67
N THR A 82 -13.30 -20.39 -5.99
CA THR A 82 -13.34 -20.49 -4.54
C THR A 82 -12.74 -19.24 -3.91
N VAL A 83 -13.10 -19.02 -2.64
CA VAL A 83 -12.54 -17.94 -1.84
C VAL A 83 -11.01 -18.06 -1.70
N LEU A 84 -10.47 -19.28 -1.68
CA LEU A 84 -9.03 -19.51 -1.57
C LEU A 84 -8.30 -19.12 -2.85
N GLU A 85 -8.83 -19.50 -4.02
CA GLU A 85 -8.26 -19.10 -5.31
C GLU A 85 -8.27 -17.57 -5.46
N GLU A 86 -9.37 -16.90 -5.06
CA GLU A 86 -9.41 -15.43 -5.07
C GLU A 86 -8.32 -14.82 -4.16
N ILE A 87 -8.09 -15.38 -2.98
CA ILE A 87 -7.04 -14.90 -2.07
C ILE A 87 -5.66 -15.02 -2.72
N GLU A 88 -5.37 -16.16 -3.35
CA GLU A 88 -4.06 -16.41 -3.96
C GLU A 88 -3.81 -15.46 -5.13
N VAL A 89 -4.79 -15.29 -6.01
CA VAL A 89 -4.70 -14.33 -7.12
C VAL A 89 -4.50 -12.90 -6.61
N MET A 90 -5.27 -12.49 -5.60
CA MET A 90 -5.16 -11.14 -5.04
C MET A 90 -3.80 -10.89 -4.37
N LYS A 91 -3.25 -11.89 -3.67
CA LYS A 91 -1.89 -11.81 -3.11
C LYS A 91 -0.85 -11.70 -4.21
N GLY A 92 -0.97 -12.51 -5.27
CA GLY A 92 -0.12 -12.43 -6.45
C GLY A 92 -0.14 -11.05 -7.10
N ALA A 93 -1.32 -10.45 -7.23
CA ALA A 93 -1.48 -9.11 -7.79
C ALA A 93 -0.73 -8.04 -6.96
N VAL A 94 -0.83 -8.08 -5.62
CA VAL A 94 -0.05 -7.16 -4.77
C VAL A 94 1.45 -7.32 -5.02
N MET A 95 1.96 -8.55 -5.09
CA MET A 95 3.39 -8.80 -5.33
C MET A 95 3.84 -8.32 -6.71
N ALA A 96 3.04 -8.57 -7.75
CA ALA A 96 3.30 -8.11 -9.11
C ALA A 96 3.31 -6.58 -9.22
N SER A 97 2.55 -5.87 -8.38
CA SER A 97 2.45 -4.41 -8.49
C SER A 97 3.74 -3.64 -8.19
N VAL A 98 4.75 -4.30 -7.63
CA VAL A 98 6.07 -3.68 -7.38
C VAL A 98 6.76 -3.28 -8.69
N GLY A 99 6.58 -4.05 -9.76
CA GLY A 99 7.19 -3.77 -11.07
C GLY A 99 6.32 -2.88 -11.94
N GLN A 100 5.08 -3.28 -12.17
CA GLN A 100 4.16 -2.61 -13.10
C GLN A 100 2.77 -2.41 -12.47
N PRO A 101 2.64 -1.45 -11.54
CA PRO A 101 1.39 -1.26 -10.78
C PRO A 101 0.21 -0.85 -11.67
N ASP A 102 0.45 -0.14 -12.77
CA ASP A 102 -0.55 0.25 -13.75
C ASP A 102 -1.19 -0.96 -14.44
N LYS A 103 -0.40 -1.91 -14.91
CA LYS A 103 -0.88 -3.16 -15.52
C LYS A 103 -1.66 -4.01 -14.51
N VAL A 104 -1.20 -4.06 -13.26
CA VAL A 104 -1.92 -4.76 -12.20
C VAL A 104 -3.27 -4.09 -11.88
N VAL A 105 -3.34 -2.75 -11.89
CA VAL A 105 -4.62 -2.03 -11.74
C VAL A 105 -5.57 -2.36 -12.90
N ASP A 106 -5.08 -2.44 -14.14
CA ASP A 106 -5.89 -2.83 -15.29
C ASP A 106 -6.43 -4.27 -15.17
N PHE A 107 -5.56 -5.20 -14.75
CA PHE A 107 -5.97 -6.56 -14.41
C PHE A 107 -7.09 -6.57 -13.34
N LEU A 108 -6.88 -5.87 -12.21
CA LEU A 108 -7.84 -5.85 -11.11
C LEU A 108 -9.15 -5.18 -11.50
N THR A 109 -9.14 -4.14 -12.34
CA THR A 109 -10.36 -3.44 -12.77
C THR A 109 -11.16 -4.22 -13.82
N SER A 110 -10.51 -5.12 -14.56
CA SER A 110 -11.19 -6.04 -15.49
C SER A 110 -11.92 -7.19 -14.78
N ALA A 111 -11.52 -7.54 -13.55
CA ALA A 111 -12.14 -8.60 -12.77
C ALA A 111 -13.50 -8.17 -12.17
N PRO A 112 -14.46 -9.08 -11.96
CA PRO A 112 -15.74 -8.79 -11.30
C PRO A 112 -15.61 -8.09 -9.95
N ASN A 113 -16.62 -7.30 -9.61
CA ASN A 113 -16.67 -6.54 -8.36
C ASN A 113 -16.66 -7.46 -7.13
N SER A 114 -15.59 -7.43 -6.34
CA SER A 114 -15.51 -8.11 -5.05
C SER A 114 -14.90 -7.21 -3.96
N PRO A 115 -15.22 -7.44 -2.66
CA PRO A 115 -14.58 -6.70 -1.57
C PRO A 115 -13.07 -6.92 -1.51
N ARG A 116 -12.58 -8.13 -1.81
CA ARG A 116 -11.14 -8.44 -1.80
C ARG A 116 -10.41 -7.65 -2.88
N ARG A 117 -10.97 -7.59 -4.10
CA ARG A 117 -10.43 -6.80 -5.21
C ARG A 117 -10.24 -5.32 -4.83
N LEU A 118 -11.22 -4.72 -4.15
CA LEU A 118 -11.10 -3.33 -3.68
C LEU A 118 -10.03 -3.17 -2.59
N SER A 119 -9.89 -4.14 -1.69
CA SER A 119 -8.81 -4.15 -0.70
C SER A 119 -7.43 -4.27 -1.36
N THR A 120 -7.32 -5.12 -2.39
CA THR A 120 -6.12 -5.30 -3.20
C THR A 120 -5.77 -4.00 -3.93
N LEU A 121 -6.72 -3.36 -4.61
CA LEU A 121 -6.54 -2.07 -5.26
C LEU A 121 -6.01 -1.01 -4.27
N ARG A 122 -6.62 -0.92 -3.08
CA ARG A 122 -6.14 -0.01 -2.03
C ARG A 122 -4.67 -0.26 -1.69
N THR A 123 -4.28 -1.53 -1.57
CA THR A 123 -2.92 -1.94 -1.24
C THR A 123 -1.94 -1.61 -2.37
N VAL A 124 -2.31 -1.89 -3.61
CA VAL A 124 -1.52 -1.57 -4.81
C VAL A 124 -1.26 -0.07 -4.90
N PHE A 125 -2.30 0.77 -4.79
CA PHE A 125 -2.13 2.23 -4.80
C PHE A 125 -1.31 2.74 -3.61
N ALA A 126 -1.50 2.16 -2.41
CA ALA A 126 -0.70 2.52 -1.24
C ALA A 126 0.81 2.24 -1.43
N GLN A 127 1.16 1.18 -2.17
CA GLN A 127 2.54 0.85 -2.51
C GLN A 127 3.05 1.75 -3.65
N TRP A 128 2.25 1.93 -4.70
CA TRP A 128 2.61 2.76 -5.86
C TRP A 128 2.92 4.20 -5.48
N VAL A 129 2.17 4.79 -4.56
CA VAL A 129 2.41 6.16 -4.07
C VAL A 129 3.81 6.35 -3.46
N LYS A 130 4.42 5.27 -2.95
CA LYS A 130 5.76 5.32 -2.37
C LYS A 130 6.86 5.41 -3.43
N SER A 131 6.63 4.87 -4.63
CA SER A 131 7.59 4.92 -5.74
C SER A 131 7.29 6.06 -6.70
N ASP A 132 6.04 6.25 -7.09
CA ASP A 132 5.61 7.29 -8.02
C ASP A 132 4.22 7.86 -7.63
N PRO A 133 4.17 8.87 -6.76
CA PRO A 133 2.92 9.48 -6.34
C PRO A 133 2.21 10.22 -7.49
N ALA A 134 2.93 10.71 -8.51
CA ALA A 134 2.34 11.45 -9.61
C ALA A 134 1.58 10.51 -10.55
N ALA A 135 2.21 9.41 -10.98
CA ALA A 135 1.56 8.39 -11.81
C ALA A 135 0.38 7.73 -11.07
N ALA A 136 0.50 7.50 -9.75
CA ALA A 136 -0.60 6.98 -8.95
C ALA A 136 -1.81 7.93 -8.92
N LYS A 137 -1.62 9.25 -8.79
CA LYS A 137 -2.70 10.26 -8.87
C LYS A 137 -3.37 10.24 -10.24
N GLU A 138 -2.57 10.29 -11.31
CA GLU A 138 -3.05 10.28 -12.69
C GLU A 138 -3.89 9.02 -12.97
N LYS A 139 -3.36 7.84 -12.65
CA LYS A 139 -4.10 6.59 -12.84
C LYS A 139 -5.39 6.57 -12.03
N ALA A 140 -5.37 7.05 -10.78
CA ALA A 140 -6.57 7.10 -9.95
C ALA A 140 -7.68 7.95 -10.61
N ASP A 141 -7.34 9.08 -11.23
CA ASP A 141 -8.30 9.97 -11.90
C ASP A 141 -8.85 9.40 -13.22
N LEU A 142 -8.06 8.57 -13.91
CA LEU A 142 -8.48 7.90 -15.15
C LEU A 142 -9.48 6.75 -14.93
N LEU A 143 -9.63 6.27 -13.69
CA LEU A 143 -10.57 5.18 -13.37
C LEU A 143 -12.02 5.63 -13.57
N THR A 144 -12.79 4.91 -14.37
CA THR A 144 -14.17 5.26 -14.71
C THR A 144 -15.19 4.82 -13.65
N ASP A 145 -15.02 3.61 -13.09
CA ASP A 145 -15.83 3.12 -11.98
C ASP A 145 -15.66 4.01 -10.74
N SER A 146 -16.75 4.60 -10.26
CA SER A 146 -16.73 5.56 -9.16
C SER A 146 -16.23 4.97 -7.84
N LYS A 147 -16.55 3.70 -7.56
CA LYS A 147 -16.14 3.03 -6.33
C LYS A 147 -14.65 2.71 -6.37
N VAL A 148 -14.15 2.22 -7.51
CA VAL A 148 -12.72 1.95 -7.71
C VAL A 148 -11.92 3.26 -7.66
N ARG A 149 -12.37 4.32 -8.35
CA ARG A 149 -11.75 5.65 -8.31
C ARG A 149 -11.68 6.21 -6.90
N SER A 150 -12.78 6.16 -6.15
CA SER A 150 -12.82 6.61 -4.75
C SER A 150 -11.82 5.85 -3.88
N VAL A 151 -11.75 4.51 -3.99
CA VAL A 151 -10.77 3.70 -3.25
C VAL A 151 -9.33 4.07 -3.62
N ALA A 152 -9.02 4.23 -4.90
CA ALA A 152 -7.71 4.61 -5.38
C ALA A 152 -7.29 5.99 -4.87
N ARG A 153 -8.15 7.01 -5.04
CA ARG A 153 -7.93 8.37 -4.55
C ARG A 153 -7.68 8.41 -3.04
N MET A 154 -8.52 7.72 -2.26
CA MET A 154 -8.35 7.66 -0.81
C MET A 154 -7.08 6.93 -0.39
N ALA A 155 -6.65 5.90 -1.15
CA ALA A 155 -5.37 5.25 -0.93
C ALA A 155 -4.20 6.21 -1.19
N VAL A 156 -4.26 7.00 -2.27
CA VAL A 156 -3.25 8.03 -2.58
C VAL A 156 -3.18 9.09 -1.48
N VAL A 157 -4.33 9.64 -1.07
CA VAL A 157 -4.40 10.65 0.00
C VAL A 157 -3.79 10.12 1.29
N SER A 158 -4.15 8.90 1.69
CA SER A 158 -3.70 8.31 2.96
C SER A 158 -2.21 7.97 3.00
N ASN A 159 -1.58 7.75 1.84
CA ASN A 159 -0.19 7.26 1.77
C ASN A 159 0.79 8.30 1.24
N THR A 160 0.32 9.44 0.74
CA THR A 160 1.17 10.54 0.34
C THR A 160 1.83 11.17 1.58
N PRO A 161 3.15 11.44 1.59
CA PRO A 161 3.82 12.08 2.71
C PRO A 161 3.27 13.49 3.01
N ALA A 162 3.25 13.88 4.29
CA ALA A 162 2.74 15.18 4.74
C ALA A 162 3.46 16.40 4.12
N THR A 163 4.70 16.21 3.67
CA THR A 163 5.46 17.25 2.94
C THR A 163 4.80 17.67 1.62
N SER A 164 3.86 16.88 1.10
CA SER A 164 3.14 17.12 -0.15
C SER A 164 1.69 17.58 0.07
N ASP A 165 1.30 17.95 1.29
CA ASP A 165 -0.10 18.25 1.64
C ASP A 165 -0.68 19.43 0.86
N SER A 166 0.11 20.44 0.49
CA SER A 166 -0.36 21.58 -0.32
C SER A 166 -0.73 21.16 -1.75
N GLU A 167 0.11 20.34 -2.39
CA GLU A 167 -0.17 19.75 -3.71
C GLU A 167 -1.38 18.81 -3.64
N LEU A 168 -1.46 18.00 -2.58
CA LEU A 168 -2.56 17.07 -2.38
C LEU A 168 -3.89 17.79 -2.14
N THR A 169 -3.88 18.91 -1.42
CA THR A 169 -5.05 19.78 -1.22
C THR A 169 -5.56 20.32 -2.56
N ALA A 170 -4.68 20.82 -3.42
CA ALA A 170 -5.05 21.30 -4.75
C ALA A 170 -5.65 20.18 -5.61
N TRP A 171 -5.05 18.98 -5.57
CA TRP A 171 -5.59 17.81 -6.26
C TRP A 171 -6.97 17.39 -5.74
N ILE A 172 -7.20 17.37 -4.43
CA ILE A 172 -8.51 17.04 -3.83
C ILE A 172 -9.57 18.08 -4.21
N HIS A 173 -9.22 19.38 -4.25
CA HIS A 173 -10.15 20.43 -4.70
C HIS A 173 -10.53 20.34 -6.18
N SER A 174 -9.77 19.59 -7.00
CA SER A 174 -10.14 19.33 -8.40
C SER A 174 -11.21 18.25 -8.56
N TRP A 175 -11.53 17.51 -7.50
CA TRP A 175 -12.61 16.52 -7.52
C TRP A 175 -13.98 17.21 -7.52
N PRO A 176 -15.05 16.53 -7.97
CA PRO A 176 -16.41 17.09 -7.87
C PRO A 176 -16.73 17.53 -6.44
N GLU A 177 -17.28 18.73 -6.29
CA GLU A 177 -17.50 19.39 -4.98
C GLU A 177 -18.52 18.64 -4.10
N ASP A 178 -19.42 17.88 -4.70
CA ASP A 178 -20.41 17.03 -4.05
C ASP A 178 -19.94 15.58 -3.84
N ALA A 179 -18.69 15.26 -4.19
CA ALA A 179 -18.13 13.93 -3.98
C ALA A 179 -17.91 13.67 -2.47
N PRO A 180 -18.52 12.64 -1.88
CA PRO A 180 -18.39 12.36 -0.45
C PRO A 180 -16.94 12.10 -0.03
N GLU A 181 -16.10 11.59 -0.93
CA GLU A 181 -14.67 11.40 -0.68
C GLU A 181 -13.86 12.69 -0.57
N GLN A 182 -14.32 13.81 -1.17
CA GLN A 182 -13.56 15.07 -1.14
C GLN A 182 -13.45 15.59 0.30
N LYS A 183 -14.60 15.70 0.99
CA LYS A 183 -14.64 16.09 2.40
C LYS A 183 -13.79 15.15 3.25
N MET A 184 -13.96 13.85 3.08
CA MET A 184 -13.18 12.85 3.84
C MET A 184 -11.67 13.01 3.62
N ALA A 185 -11.24 13.28 2.38
CA ALA A 185 -9.84 13.50 2.06
C ALA A 185 -9.27 14.77 2.69
N LEU A 186 -10.04 15.87 2.69
CA LEU A 186 -9.67 17.11 3.37
C LEU A 186 -9.59 16.92 4.90
N ASP A 187 -10.53 16.19 5.50
CA ASP A 187 -10.50 15.87 6.93
C ASP A 187 -9.23 15.07 7.31
N ILE A 188 -8.77 14.16 6.44
CA ILE A 188 -7.50 13.42 6.64
C ILE A 188 -6.29 14.38 6.62
N LEU A 189 -6.28 15.38 5.73
CA LEU A 189 -5.22 16.38 5.68
C LEU A 189 -5.22 17.28 6.90
N GLU A 190 -6.40 17.75 7.33
CA GLU A 190 -6.54 18.54 8.55
C GLU A 190 -6.04 17.75 9.77
N ARG A 191 -6.39 16.46 9.86
CA ARG A 191 -5.93 15.58 10.95
C ARG A 191 -4.41 15.41 10.95
N ARG A 192 -3.77 15.32 9.78
CA ARG A 192 -2.31 15.24 9.65
C ARG A 192 -1.62 16.55 10.03
N ALA A 193 -2.18 17.68 9.64
CA ALA A 193 -1.67 19.01 9.99
C ALA A 193 -1.77 19.28 11.49
N ASN A 194 -2.74 18.66 12.19
CA ASN A 194 -2.93 18.80 13.62
C ASN A 194 -3.06 17.43 14.33
N PRO A 195 -1.95 16.69 14.50
CA PRO A 195 -1.98 15.34 15.07
C PRO A 195 -2.40 15.34 16.55
N ASN A 196 -2.20 16.47 17.25
CA ASN A 196 -2.55 16.64 18.66
C ASN A 196 -3.96 17.21 18.87
N ALA A 197 -4.71 17.51 17.80
CA ALA A 197 -6.10 17.94 17.97
C ALA A 197 -6.83 16.88 18.82
N PRO A 198 -7.57 17.28 19.86
CA PRO A 198 -8.42 16.33 20.56
C PRO A 198 -9.31 15.66 19.52
N HIS A 199 -9.39 14.33 19.55
CA HIS A 199 -10.40 13.65 18.75
C HIS A 199 -11.74 14.27 19.15
N VAL A 200 -12.39 14.99 18.22
CA VAL A 200 -13.75 15.48 18.41
C VAL A 200 -14.62 14.26 18.37
N CYS A 201 -14.68 13.63 19.53
CA CYS A 201 -15.57 12.57 19.85
C CYS A 201 -16.97 13.16 19.64
N GLY A 202 -17.75 12.58 18.73
CA GLY A 202 -19.08 13.09 18.40
C GLY A 202 -19.95 13.25 19.66
N PRO A 203 -21.11 13.90 19.56
CA PRO A 203 -21.96 14.23 20.72
C PRO A 203 -22.40 13.04 21.61
N GLU A 204 -22.09 11.80 21.22
CA GLU A 204 -22.33 10.59 22.00
C GLU A 204 -21.17 10.20 22.95
N CYS A 205 -19.98 10.81 22.84
CA CYS A 205 -18.84 10.42 23.69
C CYS A 205 -18.93 10.90 25.14
N ASP A 206 -19.75 11.92 25.44
CA ASP A 206 -19.99 12.37 26.81
C ASP A 206 -20.63 11.26 27.68
N GLN A 207 -21.33 10.31 27.05
CA GLN A 207 -21.97 9.19 27.74
C GLN A 207 -20.97 8.15 28.28
N HIS A 208 -19.77 8.07 27.69
CA HIS A 208 -18.72 7.15 28.16
C HIS A 208 -17.86 7.73 29.30
N ALA A 209 -17.76 9.06 29.40
CA ALA A 209 -17.00 9.70 30.48
C ALA A 209 -17.72 9.65 31.85
N ALA A 210 -19.05 9.54 31.86
CA ALA A 210 -19.86 9.55 33.07
C ALA A 210 -20.01 8.18 33.77
N ALA A 211 -19.68 7.07 33.10
CA ALA A 211 -19.89 5.72 33.62
C ALA A 211 -18.70 5.15 34.43
N GLY A 212 -17.66 5.96 34.67
CA GLY A 212 -16.42 5.55 35.36
C GLY A 212 -16.23 6.10 36.78
N LYS A 213 -17.29 6.56 37.45
CA LYS A 213 -17.23 7.02 38.85
C LYS A 213 -18.00 6.09 39.79
#